data_AF-G4YIK2-F1
#
_entry.id   AF-G4YIK2-F1
#
_cell.length_a   1.000
_cell.length_b   1.000
_cell.length_c   1.000
_cell.angle_alpha   90.00
_cell.angle_beta   90.00
_cell.angle_gamma   90.00
#
_symmetry.space_group_name_H-M   'P 1'
#
loop_
_entity.id
_entity.type
_entity.pdbx_description
1 polymer ?
#
loop_
_entity_poly.entity_id
_entity_poly.type
_entity_poly.pdbx_seq_one_letter_code
_entity_poly.pdbx_strand_id
1 'polypeptide(L)' 'MVLGKFIRHYLDREPMVVVSCAIGAVAVSLPLVVVPIRRSMGLPTDQYDGPIIPDSIKKSRGHLATPEQ' A
#
# COMPACT_ATOMS: atom_id res chain seq x y z
N MET A 1 -22.10 -20.27 1.25
CA MET A 1 -21.96 -21.43 0.32
C MET A 1 -22.08 -21.05 -1.17
N VAL A 2 -22.78 -19.96 -1.53
CA VAL A 2 -22.91 -19.49 -2.92
C VAL A 2 -21.59 -18.94 -3.48
N LEU A 3 -20.87 -18.12 -2.70
CA LEU A 3 -19.62 -17.50 -3.13
C LEU A 3 -18.50 -18.53 -3.43
N GLY A 4 -18.37 -19.56 -2.60
CA GLY A 4 -17.37 -20.61 -2.84
C GLY A 4 -17.64 -21.41 -4.12
N LYS A 5 -18.91 -21.67 -4.46
CA LYS A 5 -19.30 -22.30 -5.73
C LYS A 5 -19.03 -21.39 -6.92
N PHE A 6 -19.27 -20.07 -6.77
CA PHE A 6 -18.96 -19.07 -7.78
C PHE A 6 -17.45 -18.96 -8.05
N ILE A 7 -16.63 -18.84 -7.01
CA ILE A 7 -15.17 -18.76 -7.14
C ILE A 7 -14.61 -20.04 -7.78
N ARG A 8 -15.05 -21.21 -7.31
CA ARG A 8 -14.62 -22.49 -7.90
C ARG A 8 -14.98 -22.57 -9.39
N HIS A 9 -16.19 -22.17 -9.76
CA HIS A 9 -16.64 -22.18 -11.15
C HIS A 9 -15.76 -21.34 -12.08
N TYR A 10 -15.36 -20.13 -11.64
CA TYR A 10 -14.51 -19.24 -12.43
C TYR A 10 -13.03 -19.67 -12.41
N LEU A 11 -12.55 -20.25 -11.30
CA LEU A 11 -11.21 -20.83 -11.26
C LEU A 11 -11.06 -22.00 -12.24
N ASP A 12 -12.09 -22.83 -12.38
CA ASP A 12 -12.05 -23.98 -13.28
C ASP A 12 -12.11 -23.56 -14.78
N ARG A 13 -12.74 -22.42 -15.11
CA ARG A 13 -12.93 -21.96 -16.50
C ARG A 13 -11.89 -20.95 -16.96
N GLU A 14 -11.56 -19.99 -16.12
CA GLU A 14 -10.68 -18.85 -16.45
C GLU A 14 -9.65 -18.63 -15.33
N PRO A 15 -8.80 -19.65 -15.04
CA PRO A 15 -7.88 -19.61 -13.90
C PRO A 15 -6.94 -18.41 -13.96
N MET A 16 -6.44 -18.07 -15.15
CA MET A 16 -5.51 -16.96 -15.33
C MET A 16 -6.14 -15.61 -15.00
N VAL A 17 -7.43 -15.40 -15.33
CA VAL A 17 -8.12 -14.15 -15.02
C VAL A 17 -8.29 -14.00 -13.52
N VAL A 18 -8.80 -15.05 -12.85
CA VAL A 18 -9.01 -15.04 -11.40
C VAL A 18 -7.71 -14.82 -10.64
N VAL A 19 -6.64 -15.53 -11.01
CA VAL A 19 -5.33 -15.38 -10.37
C VAL A 19 -4.74 -13.99 -10.64
N SER A 20 -4.87 -13.44 -11.85
CA SER A 20 -4.38 -12.10 -12.16
C SER A 20 -5.11 -11.03 -11.34
N CYS A 21 -6.44 -11.13 -11.22
CA CYS A 21 -7.22 -10.23 -10.37
C CYS A 21 -6.85 -10.37 -8.89
N ALA A 22 -6.63 -11.60 -8.41
CA ALA A 22 -6.21 -11.84 -7.03
C ALA A 22 -4.81 -11.24 -6.74
N ILE A 23 -3.84 -11.46 -7.63
CA ILE A 23 -2.49 -10.88 -7.50
C ILE A 23 -2.58 -9.35 -7.54
N GLY A 24 -3.35 -8.79 -8.46
CA GLY A 24 -3.57 -7.34 -8.54
C GLY A 24 -4.17 -6.77 -7.26
N ALA A 25 -5.22 -7.41 -6.73
CA ALA A 25 -5.87 -7.00 -5.48
C ALA A 25 -4.92 -7.07 -4.27
N VAL A 26 -4.08 -8.11 -4.19
CA VAL A 26 -3.05 -8.22 -3.16
C VAL A 26 -2.02 -7.11 -3.33
N ALA A 27 -1.48 -6.92 -4.53
CA ALA A 27 -0.45 -5.92 -4.79
C ALA A 27 -0.88 -4.49 -4.42
N VAL A 28 -2.11 -4.10 -4.76
CA VAL A 28 -2.61 -2.74 -4.44
C VAL A 28 -2.95 -2.58 -2.95
N SER A 29 -3.26 -3.67 -2.24
CA SER A 29 -3.57 -3.61 -0.80
C SER A 29 -2.32 -3.72 0.08
N LEU A 30 -1.20 -4.24 -0.43
CA LEU A 30 0.05 -4.39 0.32
C LEU A 30 0.53 -3.07 0.97
N PRO A 31 0.58 -1.90 0.27
CA PRO A 31 1.04 -0.66 0.91
C PRO A 31 0.17 -0.23 2.09
N LEU A 32 -1.13 -0.53 2.07
CA LEU A 32 -2.06 -0.15 3.14
C LEU A 32 -1.86 -0.97 4.42
N VAL A 33 -1.39 -2.21 4.29
CA VAL A 33 -1.27 -3.15 5.43
C VAL A 33 0.19 -3.35 5.84
N VAL A 34 1.09 -3.56 4.88
CA VAL A 34 2.49 -3.90 5.14
C VAL A 34 3.29 -2.70 5.65
N VAL A 35 3.06 -1.51 5.11
CA VAL A 35 3.78 -0.31 5.56
C VAL A 35 3.56 -0.01 7.04
N PRO A 36 2.32 0.07 7.58
CA PRO A 36 2.14 0.32 9.01
C PRO A 36 2.69 -0.80 9.89
N ILE A 37 2.62 -2.07 9.46
CA ILE A 37 3.25 -3.19 10.19
C ILE A 37 4.77 -3.03 10.22
N ARG A 38 5.39 -2.67 9.10
CA ARG A 38 6.85 -2.44 9.04
C ARG A 38 7.27 -1.28 9.92
N ARG A 39 6.48 -0.21 9.98
CA ARG A 39 6.72 0.93 10.88
C ARG A 39 6.62 0.55 12.35
N SER A 40 5.63 -0.25 12.74
CA SER A 40 5.50 -0.69 14.14
C SER A 40 6.66 -1.59 14.59
N MET A 41 7.35 -2.23 13.64
CA MET A 41 8.57 -3.01 13.88
C MET A 41 9.86 -2.17 13.80
N GLY A 42 9.77 -0.87 13.51
CA GLY A 42 10.94 0.00 13.33
C GLY A 42 11.74 -0.26 12.04
N LEU A 43 11.13 -0.90 11.03
CA LEU A 43 11.76 -1.17 9.74
C LEU A 43 11.64 0.05 8.80
N PRO A 44 12.62 0.29 7.92
CA PRO A 44 12.62 1.47 7.04
C PRO A 44 11.51 1.42 5.99
N THR A 45 10.68 2.47 5.89
CA THR A 45 9.57 2.59 4.92
C THR A 45 9.71 3.78 3.97
N ASP A 46 10.90 4.36 3.85
CA ASP A 46 11.19 5.61 3.13
C ASP A 46 10.76 5.58 1.65
N GLN A 47 10.67 4.39 1.05
CA GLN A 47 10.14 4.17 -0.31
C GLN A 47 8.68 4.62 -0.47
N TYR A 48 7.92 4.67 0.62
CA TYR A 48 6.51 5.07 0.66
C TYR A 48 6.30 6.47 1.25
N ASP A 49 7.21 6.93 2.10
CA ASP A 49 7.14 8.22 2.80
C ASP A 49 7.71 9.40 1.99
N GLY A 50 8.37 9.10 0.87
CA GLY A 50 9.09 10.08 0.07
C GLY A 50 10.49 10.36 0.63
N PRO A 51 11.31 11.15 -0.08
CA PRO A 51 12.66 11.44 0.37
C PRO A 51 12.63 12.12 1.75
N ILE A 52 13.40 11.57 2.71
CA ILE A 52 13.72 12.26 3.96
C ILE A 52 14.61 13.45 3.59
N ILE A 53 14.00 14.60 3.34
CA ILE A 53 14.74 15.83 3.05
C ILE A 53 15.25 16.37 4.41
N PRO A 54 16.57 16.47 4.62
CA PRO A 54 17.12 17.09 5.83
C PRO A 54 16.54 18.49 6.01
N ASP A 55 16.28 18.92 7.24
CA ASP A 55 15.67 20.23 7.51
C ASP A 55 16.51 21.38 6.94
N SER A 56 17.82 21.18 6.76
CA SER A 56 18.73 22.14 6.10
C SER A 56 18.46 22.34 4.59
N ILE A 57 17.83 21.37 3.93
CA ILE A 57 17.53 21.39 2.48
C ILE A 57 16.04 21.69 2.23
N LYS A 58 15.18 21.59 3.26
CA LYS A 58 13.76 21.95 3.13
C LYS A 58 13.66 23.44 2.79
N LYS A 59 13.19 23.75 1.56
CA LYS A 59 12.90 25.12 1.12
C LYS A 59 11.98 25.77 2.15
N SER A 60 12.42 26.85 2.79
CA SER A 60 11.62 27.60 3.77
C SER A 60 10.23 27.86 3.20
N ARG A 61 9.22 27.20 3.77
CA ARG A 61 7.82 27.35 3.33
C ARG A 61 7.19 28.68 3.80
N GLY A 62 7.98 29.58 4.38
CA GLY A 62 7.53 30.89 4.83
C GLY A 62 6.25 30.81 5.66
N HIS A 63 5.31 31.73 5.42
CA HIS A 63 4.04 31.87 6.16
C HIS A 63 3.00 30.74 5.94
N LEU A 64 3.35 29.67 5.22
CA LEU A 64 2.46 28.52 4.94
C LEU A 64 2.75 27.30 5.83
N ALA A 65 3.68 27.39 6.79
CA ALA A 65 3.81 26.38 7.81
C ALA A 65 2.61 26.51 8.77
N THR A 66 1.61 25.66 8.61
CA THR A 66 0.55 25.50 9.60
C THR A 66 1.20 25.07 10.92
N PRO A 67 0.98 25.79 12.03
CA PRO A 67 1.56 25.40 13.31
C PRO A 67 0.95 24.05 13.72
N GLU A 68 1.78 23.01 13.81
CA GLU A 68 1.40 21.74 14.40
C GLU A 68 1.16 21.99 15.91
N GLN A 69 -0.07 21.70 16.35
CA GLN A 69 -0.44 21.60 17.76
C GLN A 69 -0.03 20.24 18.32
#